data_AF-A0A7C2Q929-F1
#
_entry.id   AF-A0A7C2Q929-F1
#
_cell.length_a   1.000
_cell.length_b   1.000
_cell.length_c   1.000
_cell.angle_alpha   90.00
_cell.angle_beta   90.00
_cell.angle_gamma   90.00
#
_symmetry.space_group_name_H-M   'P 1'
#
loop_
_entity.id
_entity.type
_entity.pdbx_description
1 polymer ?
#
loop_
_entity_poly.entity_id
_entity_poly.type
_entity_poly.pdbx_seq_one_letter_code
_entity_poly.pdbx_strand_id
1 'polypeptide(L)'
;MQRGADSERLGNVARVLRSVGQVHRIKILSFLFYKGPSTFSEIMKELNLSSGKLNFHLRKLRDAGLVKASEGGTYELTELGKWVLATLRDLERVGERRALIDYRGLPQTSSLSELAKELACASSRRLEVEAAIGEAYRKLSSLARAVSKEWLLMLAEIEACGREPSFICIPLEKARAVYKALLSERYAVVRDTLCRDLASLHAVEKLSPLLRDYQTSGLVYVRDPAYSIAKAQLVALGLPKGEDLAKVVAKLAPSALELLIAVDDGSQLKGLEIIDRLVEPGRVAVVIRGELEEPLRLDKINVVVHGEEAWRSSAATLLETVNAPTAVTLSRGPKVPSPSLADAPLPEPGEAYILTLRLAVPLTELYSEMRRSGADAYSLLDQIAGEAERVGGGLAAPQARRALREYASSVETLKPQLALVGFEAALRLHHSSLEPPRAVELAKRFWSTLASEFAGVELAAAMADERLYAFARSTLFNPLGAFSLSVARPLEELAALEGVVQGLLGGGSSLALRVKGLLSSEKLSEILSVAELSGVLRVSFHLEFTSCVSCGSTSAGWKGLCDLCLSDNVVQLARPLDVYVPIDAVPPEVFDEYSRRVPITF
;
A
#
# COMPACT_ATOMS: atom_id res chain seq x y z
N MET A 1 -35.12 -4.14 -41.22
CA MET A 1 -34.24 -2.97 -40.94
C MET A 1 -32.91 -3.36 -40.29
N GLN A 2 -32.87 -4.03 -39.14
CA GLN A 2 -31.64 -4.32 -38.36
C GLN A 2 -30.37 -4.65 -39.17
N ARG A 3 -30.40 -5.64 -40.09
CA ARG A 3 -29.24 -6.03 -40.93
C ARG A 3 -28.57 -4.86 -41.70
N GLY A 4 -29.30 -3.80 -42.03
CA GLY A 4 -28.74 -2.60 -42.66
C GLY A 4 -27.94 -1.74 -41.68
N ALA A 5 -28.48 -1.53 -40.47
CA ALA A 5 -27.82 -0.75 -39.41
C ALA A 5 -26.52 -1.41 -38.93
N ASP A 6 -26.47 -2.74 -38.85
CA ASP A 6 -25.24 -3.45 -38.48
C ASP A 6 -24.17 -3.34 -39.58
N SER A 7 -24.57 -3.40 -40.86
CA SER A 7 -23.64 -3.16 -41.98
C SER A 7 -23.07 -1.74 -41.99
N GLU A 8 -23.86 -0.74 -41.59
CA GLU A 8 -23.42 0.66 -41.47
C GLU A 8 -22.47 0.84 -40.27
N ARG A 9 -22.80 0.27 -39.11
CA ARG A 9 -21.95 0.26 -37.91
C ARG A 9 -20.58 -0.36 -38.18
N LEU A 10 -20.55 -1.55 -38.81
CA LEU A 10 -19.31 -2.21 -39.22
C LEU A 10 -18.55 -1.40 -40.30
N GLY A 11 -19.27 -0.75 -41.22
CA GLY A 11 -18.68 0.17 -42.21
C GLY A 11 -17.96 1.37 -41.57
N ASN A 12 -18.52 1.92 -40.50
CA ASN A 12 -17.92 3.00 -39.71
C ASN A 12 -16.67 2.52 -38.95
N VAL A 13 -16.73 1.37 -38.26
CA VAL A 13 -15.56 0.75 -37.59
C VAL A 13 -14.43 0.49 -38.60
N ALA A 14 -14.75 -0.08 -39.76
CA ALA A 14 -13.77 -0.32 -40.81
C ALA A 14 -13.18 1.00 -41.39
N ARG A 15 -13.93 2.12 -41.37
CA ARG A 15 -13.42 3.45 -41.76
C ARG A 15 -12.38 3.95 -40.76
N VAL A 16 -12.64 3.79 -39.46
CA VAL A 16 -11.70 4.13 -38.37
C VAL A 16 -10.41 3.31 -38.47
N LEU A 17 -10.51 1.98 -38.58
CA LEU A 17 -9.34 1.08 -38.66
C LEU A 17 -8.47 1.37 -39.88
N ARG A 18 -9.07 1.59 -41.07
CA ARG A 18 -8.35 2.05 -42.28
C ARG A 18 -7.74 3.45 -42.13
N SER A 19 -8.19 4.24 -41.17
CA SER A 19 -7.63 5.56 -40.89
C SER A 19 -6.41 5.51 -39.96
N VAL A 20 -6.39 4.60 -39.00
CA VAL A 20 -5.26 4.47 -38.07
C VAL A 20 -4.19 3.47 -38.49
N GLY A 21 -4.47 2.56 -39.42
CA GLY A 21 -3.50 1.62 -39.99
C GLY A 21 -2.40 2.26 -40.87
N GLN A 22 -1.86 3.43 -40.52
CA GLN A 22 -0.67 4.02 -41.15
C GLN A 22 0.06 4.99 -40.20
N VAL A 23 1.40 4.84 -40.13
CA VAL A 23 2.26 5.43 -39.09
C VAL A 23 2.16 6.95 -38.97
N HIS A 24 2.16 7.72 -40.07
CA HIS A 24 2.08 9.19 -39.98
C HIS A 24 0.74 9.66 -39.40
N ARG A 25 -0.37 8.96 -39.66
CA ARG A 25 -1.66 9.27 -39.05
C ARG A 25 -1.68 8.99 -37.55
N ILE A 26 -1.05 7.90 -37.08
CA ILE A 26 -0.85 7.67 -35.65
C ILE A 26 -0.01 8.80 -35.04
N LYS A 27 1.13 9.16 -35.65
CA LYS A 27 1.98 10.26 -35.17
C LYS A 27 1.26 11.61 -35.09
N ILE A 28 0.38 11.92 -36.04
CA ILE A 28 -0.49 13.11 -36.00
C ILE A 28 -1.46 13.04 -34.82
N LEU A 29 -2.09 11.88 -34.57
CA LEU A 29 -2.97 11.71 -33.41
C LEU A 29 -2.20 11.90 -32.08
N SER A 30 -1.04 11.26 -31.94
CA SER A 30 -0.18 11.40 -30.75
C SER A 30 0.27 12.86 -30.53
N PHE A 31 0.68 13.56 -31.59
CA PHE A 31 1.08 14.96 -31.50
C PHE A 31 -0.06 15.87 -31.02
N LEU A 32 -1.26 15.71 -31.60
CA LEU A 32 -2.45 16.48 -31.19
C LEU A 32 -2.95 16.11 -29.79
N PHE A 33 -2.64 14.92 -29.28
CA PHE A 33 -2.91 14.53 -27.89
C PHE A 33 -1.97 15.22 -26.90
N TYR A 34 -0.65 15.21 -27.18
CA TYR A 34 0.35 15.76 -26.25
C TYR A 34 0.49 17.29 -26.31
N LYS A 35 0.31 17.90 -27.50
CA LYS A 35 0.41 19.36 -27.67
C LYS A 35 -0.94 20.08 -27.58
N GLY A 36 -2.04 19.36 -27.78
CA GLY A 36 -3.37 19.96 -27.93
C GLY A 36 -3.61 20.58 -29.31
N PRO A 37 -4.65 21.45 -29.44
CA PRO A 37 -5.05 22.03 -30.73
C PRO A 37 -3.91 22.77 -31.43
N SER A 38 -3.51 22.31 -32.61
CA SER A 38 -2.29 22.77 -33.30
C SER A 38 -2.57 23.20 -34.73
N THR A 39 -1.89 24.24 -35.23
CA THR A 39 -2.04 24.68 -36.63
C THR A 39 -1.40 23.69 -37.61
N PHE A 40 -1.82 23.77 -38.88
CA PHE A 40 -1.26 22.99 -39.98
C PHE A 40 0.28 23.11 -40.05
N SER A 41 0.82 24.32 -39.87
CA SER A 41 2.26 24.61 -39.93
C SER A 41 3.04 23.98 -38.79
N GLU A 42 2.48 23.90 -37.58
CA GLU A 42 3.14 23.28 -36.42
C GLU A 42 3.21 21.76 -36.56
N ILE A 43 2.10 21.11 -36.97
CA ILE A 43 2.07 19.67 -37.22
C ILE A 43 3.06 19.31 -38.35
N MET A 44 3.18 20.19 -39.36
CA MET A 44 4.13 20.04 -40.47
C MET A 44 5.58 20.09 -40.00
N LYS A 45 5.90 21.09 -39.16
CA LYS A 45 7.24 21.34 -38.61
C LYS A 45 7.68 20.20 -37.69
N GLU A 46 6.85 19.80 -36.72
CA GLU A 46 7.23 18.79 -35.74
C GLU A 46 7.41 17.41 -36.35
N LEU A 47 6.47 17.00 -37.21
CA LEU A 47 6.46 15.64 -37.76
C LEU A 47 7.28 15.49 -39.04
N ASN A 48 7.96 16.56 -39.46
CA ASN A 48 8.77 16.64 -40.70
C ASN A 48 8.03 16.08 -41.93
N LEU A 49 6.81 16.55 -42.15
CA LEU A 49 5.94 16.13 -43.24
C LEU A 49 5.87 17.21 -44.32
N SER A 50 5.94 16.84 -45.60
CA SER A 50 5.62 17.78 -46.69
C SER A 50 4.14 18.15 -46.67
N SER A 51 3.78 19.42 -46.93
CA SER A 51 2.40 19.94 -46.96
C SER A 51 1.38 19.00 -47.63
N GLY A 52 1.68 18.47 -48.83
CA GLY A 52 0.79 17.54 -49.54
C GLY A 52 0.52 16.22 -48.79
N LYS A 53 1.54 15.64 -48.13
CA LYS A 53 1.39 14.44 -47.29
C LYS A 53 0.55 14.75 -46.04
N LEU A 54 0.82 15.88 -45.38
CA LEU A 54 0.08 16.27 -44.18
C LEU A 54 -1.41 16.53 -44.48
N ASN A 55 -1.72 17.27 -45.54
CA ASN A 55 -3.10 17.52 -45.98
C ASN A 55 -3.84 16.21 -46.31
N PHE A 56 -3.19 15.30 -47.04
CA PHE A 56 -3.74 13.96 -47.30
C PHE A 56 -4.06 13.17 -46.03
N HIS A 57 -3.14 13.17 -45.04
CA HIS A 57 -3.33 12.48 -43.78
C HIS A 57 -4.40 13.11 -42.89
N LEU A 58 -4.41 14.44 -42.73
CA LEU A 58 -5.43 15.17 -41.96
C LEU A 58 -6.82 15.02 -42.58
N ARG A 59 -6.94 15.08 -43.92
CA ARG A 59 -8.22 14.77 -44.59
C ARG A 59 -8.69 13.36 -44.22
N LYS A 60 -7.82 12.34 -44.29
CA LYS A 60 -8.23 10.95 -43.96
C LYS A 60 -8.57 10.74 -42.48
N LEU A 61 -7.94 11.48 -41.56
CA LEU A 61 -8.31 11.47 -40.15
C LEU A 61 -9.68 12.14 -39.92
N ARG A 62 -9.98 13.23 -40.65
CA ARG A 62 -11.29 13.90 -40.61
C ARG A 62 -12.41 13.11 -41.29
N ASP A 63 -12.14 12.50 -42.46
CA ASP A 63 -13.05 11.57 -43.17
C ASP A 63 -13.47 10.39 -42.27
N ALA A 64 -12.64 10.03 -41.28
CA ALA A 64 -12.87 8.95 -40.33
C ALA A 64 -13.42 9.43 -38.97
N GLY A 65 -13.69 10.73 -38.81
CA GLY A 65 -14.21 11.31 -37.57
C GLY A 65 -13.24 11.26 -36.40
N LEU A 66 -11.91 11.25 -36.64
CA LEU A 66 -10.89 11.19 -35.60
C LEU A 66 -10.31 12.57 -35.26
N VAL A 67 -10.14 13.43 -36.26
CA VAL A 67 -9.62 14.81 -36.11
C VAL A 67 -10.66 15.78 -36.65
N LYS A 68 -10.94 16.85 -35.90
CA LYS A 68 -11.71 18.02 -36.36
C LYS A 68 -10.75 19.19 -36.62
N ALA A 69 -11.22 20.15 -37.40
CA ALA A 69 -10.56 21.44 -37.58
C ALA A 69 -11.48 22.52 -37.00
N SER A 70 -10.91 23.38 -36.16
CA SER A 70 -11.64 24.45 -35.47
C SER A 70 -11.65 25.71 -36.33
N GLU A 71 -12.57 26.64 -36.06
CA GLU A 71 -12.78 27.83 -36.92
C GLU A 71 -11.53 28.72 -37.04
N GLY A 72 -10.65 28.73 -36.02
CA GLY A 72 -9.34 29.37 -36.04
C GLY A 72 -8.23 28.66 -36.84
N GLY A 73 -8.54 27.61 -37.60
CA GLY A 73 -7.58 26.89 -38.47
C GLY A 73 -6.63 25.91 -37.75
N THR A 74 -6.85 25.67 -36.46
CA THR A 74 -6.20 24.59 -35.69
C THR A 74 -6.89 23.24 -35.94
N TYR A 75 -6.14 22.15 -35.74
CA TYR A 75 -6.64 20.78 -35.77
C TYR A 75 -6.56 20.21 -34.35
N GLU A 76 -7.56 19.42 -33.97
CA GLU A 76 -7.65 18.81 -32.64
C GLU A 76 -8.32 17.43 -32.70
N LEU A 77 -8.10 16.62 -31.66
CA LEU A 77 -8.75 15.32 -31.54
C LEU A 77 -10.24 15.46 -31.23
N THR A 78 -11.04 14.62 -31.89
CA THR A 78 -12.39 14.29 -31.43
C THR A 78 -12.31 13.26 -30.30
N GLU A 79 -13.41 13.02 -29.58
CA GLU A 79 -13.47 11.97 -28.55
C GLU A 79 -13.17 10.58 -29.12
N LEU A 80 -13.66 10.28 -30.34
CA LEU A 80 -13.31 9.06 -31.06
C LEU A 80 -11.81 9.01 -31.39
N GLY A 81 -11.20 10.14 -31.77
CA GLY A 81 -9.75 10.26 -31.98
C GLY A 81 -8.94 9.99 -30.71
N LYS A 82 -9.37 10.51 -29.55
CA LYS A 82 -8.75 10.24 -28.24
C LYS A 82 -8.87 8.77 -27.86
N TRP A 83 -10.08 8.19 -27.95
CA TRP A 83 -10.34 6.79 -27.59
C TRP A 83 -9.57 5.81 -28.49
N VAL A 84 -9.57 6.05 -29.80
CA VAL A 84 -8.80 5.21 -30.74
C VAL A 84 -7.29 5.34 -30.48
N LEU A 85 -6.78 6.52 -30.14
CA LEU A 85 -5.36 6.68 -29.77
C LEU A 85 -5.01 5.95 -28.47
N ALA A 86 -5.87 5.97 -27.45
CA ALA A 86 -5.67 5.19 -26.23
C ALA A 86 -5.62 3.69 -26.56
N THR A 87 -6.60 3.20 -27.33
CA THR A 87 -6.66 1.81 -27.80
C THR A 87 -5.40 1.41 -28.61
N LEU A 88 -4.85 2.32 -29.42
CA LEU A 88 -3.60 2.07 -30.16
C LEU A 88 -2.39 1.93 -29.21
N ARG A 89 -2.30 2.74 -28.15
CA ARG A 89 -1.21 2.65 -27.16
C ARG A 89 -1.30 1.38 -26.31
N ASP A 90 -2.51 0.87 -26.09
CA ASP A 90 -2.69 -0.45 -25.49
C ASP A 90 -2.42 -1.59 -26.48
N LEU A 91 -2.64 -1.40 -27.79
CA LEU A 91 -2.19 -2.32 -28.83
C LEU A 91 -0.66 -2.35 -28.98
N GLU A 92 0.03 -1.23 -28.79
CA GLU A 92 1.51 -1.18 -28.72
C GLU A 92 2.02 -2.09 -27.57
N ARG A 93 1.43 -1.95 -26.37
CA ARG A 93 1.70 -2.80 -25.19
C ARG A 93 1.34 -4.28 -25.38
N VAL A 94 0.40 -4.61 -26.27
CA VAL A 94 0.05 -5.99 -26.64
C VAL A 94 1.01 -6.55 -27.70
N GLY A 95 1.52 -5.72 -28.60
CA GLY A 95 2.50 -6.10 -29.62
C GLY A 95 3.82 -6.59 -29.03
N GLU A 96 4.27 -5.97 -27.94
CA GLU A 96 5.46 -6.38 -27.18
C GLU A 96 5.31 -7.72 -26.44
N ARG A 97 4.09 -8.29 -26.36
CA ARG A 97 3.75 -9.40 -25.45
C ARG A 97 3.33 -10.72 -26.11
N ARG A 98 3.58 -10.92 -27.42
CA ARG A 98 3.26 -12.20 -28.10
C ARG A 98 4.33 -12.68 -29.09
N ALA A 99 5.30 -13.42 -28.57
CA ALA A 99 5.88 -14.53 -29.34
C ALA A 99 4.76 -15.54 -29.70
N LEU A 100 4.82 -16.18 -30.86
CA LEU A 100 3.83 -17.19 -31.25
C LEU A 100 4.11 -18.52 -30.52
N ILE A 101 3.14 -18.91 -29.70
CA ILE A 101 3.20 -20.05 -28.79
C ILE A 101 2.49 -21.24 -29.43
N ASP A 102 3.06 -22.45 -29.35
CA ASP A 102 2.45 -23.67 -29.86
C ASP A 102 1.33 -24.21 -28.93
N TYR A 103 0.70 -25.31 -29.34
CA TYR A 103 -0.39 -25.95 -28.59
C TYR A 103 0.02 -26.52 -27.21
N ARG A 104 1.32 -26.43 -26.85
CA ARG A 104 1.92 -26.84 -25.58
C ARG A 104 2.47 -25.66 -24.80
N GLY A 105 2.20 -24.41 -25.17
CA GLY A 105 2.63 -23.27 -24.37
C GLY A 105 4.10 -22.87 -24.56
N LEU A 106 4.82 -23.42 -25.56
CA LEU A 106 6.22 -23.05 -25.85
C LEU A 106 6.33 -22.16 -27.12
N PRO A 107 7.25 -21.18 -27.16
CA PRO A 107 7.63 -20.53 -28.41
C PRO A 107 8.17 -21.57 -29.41
N GLN A 108 7.77 -21.50 -30.68
CA GLN A 108 8.16 -22.51 -31.70
C GLN A 108 9.67 -22.64 -31.96
N THR A 109 10.50 -21.76 -31.41
CA THR A 109 11.95 -21.69 -31.60
C THR A 109 12.77 -22.22 -30.41
N SER A 110 12.18 -22.96 -29.46
CA SER A 110 12.91 -23.45 -28.28
C SER A 110 12.56 -24.89 -27.91
N SER A 111 13.54 -25.78 -28.01
CA SER A 111 13.44 -27.16 -27.54
C SER A 111 13.73 -27.28 -26.02
N LEU A 112 13.24 -28.36 -25.39
CA LEU A 112 13.57 -28.66 -23.99
C LEU A 112 15.09 -28.77 -23.74
N SER A 113 15.82 -29.28 -24.74
CA SER A 113 17.30 -29.34 -24.74
C SER A 113 17.96 -27.96 -24.68
N GLU A 114 17.32 -26.90 -25.16
CA GLU A 114 17.83 -25.52 -25.09
C GLU A 114 17.43 -24.84 -23.78
N LEU A 115 16.21 -25.04 -23.29
CA LEU A 115 15.77 -24.56 -21.97
C LEU A 115 16.61 -25.15 -20.84
N ALA A 116 16.92 -26.45 -20.90
CA ALA A 116 17.85 -27.08 -19.98
C ALA A 116 19.29 -26.63 -20.15
N LYS A 117 19.69 -26.11 -21.32
CA LYS A 117 21.02 -25.48 -21.51
C LYS A 117 21.10 -24.09 -20.86
N GLU A 118 20.03 -23.31 -20.88
CA GLU A 118 19.98 -22.01 -20.18
C GLU A 118 20.19 -22.20 -18.66
N LEU A 119 19.55 -23.22 -18.06
CA LEU A 119 19.75 -23.59 -16.66
C LEU A 119 21.09 -24.30 -16.39
N ALA A 120 21.53 -25.21 -17.27
CA ALA A 120 22.72 -26.04 -17.05
C ALA A 120 24.06 -25.35 -17.46
N CYS A 121 24.13 -24.02 -17.48
CA CYS A 121 25.39 -23.28 -17.61
C CYS A 121 26.37 -23.53 -16.43
N ALA A 122 25.95 -24.22 -15.36
CA ALA A 122 26.74 -24.44 -14.14
C ALA A 122 26.70 -25.85 -13.53
N SER A 123 26.06 -26.87 -14.13
CA SER A 123 25.94 -28.20 -13.51
C SER A 123 26.03 -29.39 -14.48
N SER A 124 26.50 -30.52 -13.98
CA SER A 124 26.61 -31.81 -14.69
C SER A 124 25.30 -32.61 -14.75
N ARG A 125 24.19 -32.05 -14.24
CA ARG A 125 22.93 -32.76 -13.92
C ARG A 125 21.83 -32.55 -14.97
N ARG A 126 22.20 -32.39 -16.24
CA ARG A 126 21.27 -31.96 -17.31
C ARG A 126 20.00 -32.82 -17.43
N LEU A 127 20.09 -34.14 -17.24
CA LEU A 127 18.93 -35.04 -17.28
C LEU A 127 17.96 -34.84 -16.10
N GLU A 128 18.45 -34.46 -14.92
CA GLU A 128 17.62 -34.14 -13.76
C GLU A 128 16.86 -32.82 -14.00
N VAL A 129 17.54 -31.82 -14.58
CA VAL A 129 16.94 -30.55 -15.00
C VAL A 129 15.88 -30.76 -16.09
N GLU A 130 16.16 -31.55 -17.13
CA GLU A 130 15.20 -31.87 -18.20
C GLU A 130 13.95 -32.61 -17.65
N ALA A 131 14.12 -33.48 -16.64
CA ALA A 131 13.01 -34.13 -15.95
C ALA A 131 12.19 -33.15 -15.09
N ALA A 132 12.83 -32.27 -14.32
CA ALA A 132 12.16 -31.27 -13.48
C ALA A 132 11.37 -30.25 -14.30
N ILE A 133 11.92 -29.77 -15.43
CA ILE A 133 11.18 -28.93 -16.40
C ILE A 133 9.93 -29.67 -16.89
N GLY A 134 10.06 -30.96 -17.26
CA GLY A 134 8.95 -31.78 -17.73
C GLY A 134 7.86 -32.04 -16.66
N GLU A 135 8.25 -32.15 -15.39
CA GLU A 135 7.33 -32.34 -14.26
C GLU A 135 6.60 -31.03 -13.90
N ALA A 136 7.33 -29.92 -13.72
CA ALA A 136 6.77 -28.59 -13.52
C ALA A 136 5.83 -28.19 -14.66
N TYR A 137 6.17 -28.55 -15.90
CA TYR A 137 5.33 -28.34 -17.06
C TYR A 137 4.02 -29.13 -16.96
N ARG A 138 4.06 -30.42 -16.61
CA ARG A 138 2.84 -31.26 -16.47
C ARG A 138 1.93 -30.75 -15.37
N LYS A 139 2.50 -30.36 -14.22
CA LYS A 139 1.78 -29.71 -13.10
C LYS A 139 1.06 -28.45 -13.61
N LEU A 140 1.78 -27.48 -14.18
CA LEU A 140 1.21 -26.19 -14.57
C LEU A 140 0.29 -26.23 -15.78
N SER A 141 0.56 -27.07 -16.80
CA SER A 141 -0.30 -27.18 -17.99
C SER A 141 -1.67 -27.83 -17.71
N SER A 142 -1.81 -28.55 -16.59
CA SER A 142 -3.11 -29.01 -16.09
C SER A 142 -3.96 -27.90 -15.45
N LEU A 143 -3.32 -26.80 -15.01
CA LEU A 143 -3.94 -25.68 -14.29
C LEU A 143 -4.12 -24.43 -15.17
N ALA A 144 -3.26 -24.25 -16.18
CA ALA A 144 -3.26 -23.09 -17.06
C ALA A 144 -3.10 -23.49 -18.54
N ARG A 145 -3.89 -22.85 -19.41
CA ARG A 145 -3.95 -23.15 -20.86
C ARG A 145 -2.67 -22.77 -21.64
N ALA A 146 -1.74 -22.08 -20.99
CA ALA A 146 -0.36 -21.85 -21.42
C ALA A 146 0.50 -21.65 -20.16
N VAL A 147 1.78 -22.01 -20.23
CA VAL A 147 2.73 -21.92 -19.09
C VAL A 147 3.85 -20.96 -19.46
N SER A 148 4.16 -20.00 -18.60
CA SER A 148 5.27 -19.05 -18.84
C SER A 148 6.62 -19.75 -18.76
N LYS A 149 7.54 -19.41 -19.67
CA LYS A 149 8.93 -19.90 -19.66
C LYS A 149 9.63 -19.55 -18.34
N GLU A 150 9.41 -18.34 -17.86
CA GLU A 150 10.03 -17.77 -16.66
C GLU A 150 9.62 -18.56 -15.40
N TRP A 151 8.33 -18.82 -15.23
CA TRP A 151 7.82 -19.66 -14.14
C TRP A 151 8.27 -21.13 -14.26
N LEU A 152 8.35 -21.65 -15.49
CA LEU A 152 8.79 -23.01 -15.75
C LEU A 152 10.27 -23.22 -15.40
N LEU A 153 11.13 -22.29 -15.80
CA LEU A 153 12.56 -22.31 -15.46
C LEU A 153 12.77 -22.09 -13.96
N MET A 154 12.05 -21.14 -13.34
CA MET A 154 12.14 -20.88 -11.89
C MET A 154 11.80 -22.13 -11.05
N LEU A 155 10.70 -22.82 -11.36
CA LEU A 155 10.32 -24.04 -10.64
C LEU A 155 11.28 -25.20 -10.91
N ALA A 156 11.82 -25.32 -12.12
CA ALA A 156 12.84 -26.32 -12.43
C ALA A 156 14.19 -26.03 -11.75
N GLU A 157 14.56 -24.75 -11.58
CA GLU A 157 15.76 -24.35 -10.84
C GLU A 157 15.60 -24.60 -9.34
N ILE A 158 14.38 -24.43 -8.80
CA ILE A 158 14.05 -24.82 -7.42
C ILE A 158 14.11 -26.35 -7.26
N GLU A 159 13.38 -27.14 -8.06
CA GLU A 159 13.32 -28.61 -7.91
C GLU A 159 14.62 -29.33 -8.30
N ALA A 160 15.43 -28.84 -9.25
CA ALA A 160 16.67 -29.50 -9.71
C ALA A 160 17.98 -28.87 -9.23
N CYS A 161 17.99 -27.58 -8.83
CA CYS A 161 19.20 -26.87 -8.39
C CYS A 161 19.14 -26.35 -6.94
N GLY A 162 17.99 -26.40 -6.25
CA GLY A 162 17.87 -26.26 -4.80
C GLY A 162 18.30 -24.92 -4.21
N ARG A 163 17.73 -23.80 -4.66
CA ARG A 163 18.02 -22.43 -4.17
C ARG A 163 16.77 -21.68 -3.66
N GLU A 164 16.94 -20.88 -2.59
CA GLU A 164 15.86 -20.14 -1.89
C GLU A 164 16.22 -18.68 -1.46
N PRO A 165 15.23 -17.80 -1.13
CA PRO A 165 15.33 -16.43 -0.52
C PRO A 165 14.52 -16.19 0.82
N SER A 166 14.66 -15.09 1.63
CA SER A 166 13.85 -14.77 2.89
C SER A 166 13.16 -13.33 3.10
N PHE A 167 13.59 -12.16 3.75
CA PHE A 167 14.81 -11.67 4.49
C PHE A 167 14.65 -10.10 5.13
N ILE A 168 15.26 -9.10 6.00
CA ILE A 168 16.46 -8.46 6.86
C ILE A 168 16.16 -7.39 7.99
N CYS A 169 17.18 -7.00 8.84
CA CYS A 169 17.34 -5.76 9.72
C CYS A 169 18.81 -5.20 9.93
N ILE A 170 19.08 -3.89 10.18
CA ILE A 170 20.45 -3.24 10.16
C ILE A 170 20.73 -2.24 11.35
N PRO A 171 21.97 -2.12 11.92
CA PRO A 171 22.34 -1.13 12.98
C PRO A 171 22.78 0.27 12.49
N LEU A 172 22.66 1.30 13.33
CA LEU A 172 22.86 2.74 13.04
C LEU A 172 24.16 3.12 12.31
N GLU A 173 25.33 2.83 12.85
CA GLU A 173 26.59 3.25 12.20
C GLU A 173 26.84 2.52 10.87
N LYS A 174 26.15 1.40 10.64
CA LYS A 174 26.11 0.67 9.37
C LYS A 174 24.94 1.11 8.49
N ALA A 175 23.87 1.72 9.02
CA ALA A 175 22.78 2.29 8.23
C ALA A 175 23.30 3.35 7.26
N ARG A 176 24.17 4.27 7.73
CA ARG A 176 24.86 5.24 6.86
C ARG A 176 25.76 4.60 5.78
N ALA A 177 26.28 3.39 6.02
CA ALA A 177 27.07 2.64 5.03
C ALA A 177 26.18 1.89 4.03
N VAL A 178 25.08 1.28 4.49
CA VAL A 178 24.11 0.60 3.62
C VAL A 178 23.34 1.61 2.77
N TYR A 179 22.94 2.76 3.32
CA TYR A 179 22.38 3.88 2.58
C TYR A 179 23.29 4.30 1.41
N LYS A 180 24.60 4.46 1.67
CA LYS A 180 25.61 4.74 0.63
C LYS A 180 25.81 3.58 -0.36
N ALA A 181 25.71 2.33 0.07
CA ALA A 181 25.77 1.15 -0.81
C ALA A 181 24.52 0.94 -1.66
N LEU A 182 23.36 1.41 -1.19
CA LEU A 182 22.12 1.45 -1.96
C LEU A 182 22.19 2.55 -3.02
N LEU A 183 22.77 3.71 -2.71
CA LEU A 183 22.85 4.84 -3.64
C LEU A 183 24.12 4.85 -4.53
N SER A 184 25.09 3.96 -4.32
CA SER A 184 26.33 3.86 -5.10
C SER A 184 26.95 2.44 -5.09
N GLU A 185 27.33 1.93 -6.26
CA GLU A 185 27.94 0.58 -6.40
C GLU A 185 29.31 0.41 -5.71
N ARG A 186 30.00 1.51 -5.38
CA ARG A 186 31.36 1.49 -4.78
C ARG A 186 31.47 0.71 -3.46
N TYR A 187 30.35 0.40 -2.80
CA TYR A 187 30.31 -0.28 -1.50
C TYR A 187 29.78 -1.73 -1.55
N ALA A 188 29.65 -2.33 -2.74
CA ALA A 188 29.07 -3.67 -2.95
C ALA A 188 29.71 -4.79 -2.09
N VAL A 189 31.01 -4.73 -1.79
CA VAL A 189 31.71 -5.75 -0.98
C VAL A 189 31.14 -5.86 0.47
N VAL A 190 30.56 -4.78 1.00
CA VAL A 190 29.94 -4.76 2.33
C VAL A 190 28.62 -5.56 2.34
N ARG A 191 27.82 -5.42 1.27
CA ARG A 191 26.57 -6.19 1.04
C ARG A 191 26.86 -7.70 1.02
N ASP A 192 27.88 -8.09 0.26
CA ASP A 192 28.22 -9.51 0.02
C ASP A 192 28.88 -10.20 1.22
N THR A 193 29.21 -9.45 2.27
CA THR A 193 29.75 -10.00 3.52
C THR A 193 28.64 -10.24 4.53
N LEU A 194 27.67 -9.33 4.69
CA LEU A 194 26.51 -9.59 5.56
C LEU A 194 25.77 -10.87 5.16
N CYS A 195 25.50 -11.07 3.87
CA CYS A 195 24.63 -12.14 3.37
C CYS A 195 25.07 -13.58 3.72
N ARG A 196 26.31 -13.80 4.19
CA ARG A 196 26.86 -15.14 4.46
C ARG A 196 26.54 -15.67 5.87
N ASP A 197 26.44 -14.81 6.87
CA ASP A 197 26.20 -15.22 8.27
C ASP A 197 24.72 -15.61 8.53
N LEU A 198 23.88 -15.48 7.50
CA LEU A 198 22.42 -15.45 7.60
C LEU A 198 21.76 -16.73 7.05
N ALA A 199 22.54 -17.60 6.41
CA ALA A 199 22.07 -18.79 5.68
C ALA A 199 21.65 -19.98 6.57
N SER A 200 21.48 -19.80 7.88
CA SER A 200 21.20 -20.87 8.86
C SER A 200 19.71 -21.27 8.94
N LEU A 201 18.99 -21.23 7.82
CA LEU A 201 17.52 -21.35 7.77
C LEU A 201 16.95 -22.70 8.23
N HIS A 202 17.78 -23.74 8.33
CA HIS A 202 17.44 -25.01 9.00
C HIS A 202 17.13 -24.85 10.51
N ALA A 203 17.23 -23.63 11.07
CA ALA A 203 16.79 -23.30 12.42
C ALA A 203 15.26 -23.16 12.58
N VAL A 204 14.50 -22.80 11.53
CA VAL A 204 13.07 -22.41 11.67
C VAL A 204 12.19 -23.59 12.06
N GLU A 205 12.48 -24.80 11.56
CA GLU A 205 11.83 -26.06 11.97
C GLU A 205 11.95 -26.33 13.49
N LYS A 206 12.89 -25.66 14.17
CA LYS A 206 13.17 -25.82 15.61
C LYS A 206 12.72 -24.61 16.46
N LEU A 207 12.00 -23.63 15.88
CA LEU A 207 11.60 -22.42 16.61
C LEU A 207 10.39 -22.64 17.52
N SER A 208 9.22 -23.07 17.01
CA SER A 208 8.10 -23.58 17.84
C SER A 208 7.03 -24.27 16.99
N PRO A 209 6.55 -25.47 17.39
CA PRO A 209 5.36 -26.08 16.77
C PRO A 209 4.08 -25.27 16.96
N LEU A 210 3.91 -24.56 18.08
CA LEU A 210 2.66 -23.87 18.43
C LEU A 210 2.32 -22.76 17.43
N LEU A 211 3.35 -22.02 16.99
CA LEU A 211 3.21 -20.95 15.98
C LEU A 211 2.78 -21.49 14.61
N ARG A 212 3.18 -22.71 14.24
CA ARG A 212 2.75 -23.37 12.99
C ARG A 212 1.25 -23.67 13.02
N ASP A 213 0.75 -24.14 14.15
CA ASP A 213 -0.65 -24.53 14.31
C ASP A 213 -1.58 -23.30 14.34
N TYR A 214 -1.16 -22.20 14.98
CA TYR A 214 -1.89 -20.92 14.88
C TYR A 214 -1.81 -20.25 13.50
N GLN A 215 -0.68 -20.39 12.78
CA GLN A 215 -0.53 -19.87 11.42
C GLN A 215 -1.39 -20.65 10.41
N THR A 216 -1.46 -21.98 10.53
CA THR A 216 -2.35 -22.82 9.71
C THR A 216 -3.83 -22.65 10.05
N SER A 217 -4.15 -22.20 11.26
CA SER A 217 -5.51 -21.82 11.68
C SER A 217 -5.90 -20.38 11.32
N GLY A 218 -4.99 -19.57 10.76
CA GLY A 218 -5.25 -18.17 10.41
C GLY A 218 -5.32 -17.20 11.60
N LEU A 219 -5.05 -17.66 12.82
CA LEU A 219 -5.15 -16.88 14.06
C LEU A 219 -3.91 -16.01 14.32
N VAL A 220 -2.76 -16.36 13.74
CA VAL A 220 -1.49 -15.65 13.91
C VAL A 220 -0.76 -15.53 12.57
N TYR A 221 -0.65 -14.31 12.04
CA TYR A 221 0.06 -14.03 10.78
C TYR A 221 1.55 -13.74 11.02
N VAL A 222 2.38 -14.79 11.14
CA VAL A 222 3.85 -14.64 11.17
C VAL A 222 4.38 -14.34 9.75
N ARG A 223 5.22 -13.31 9.60
CA ARG A 223 5.86 -12.93 8.33
C ARG A 223 7.40 -12.88 8.41
N ASP A 224 8.01 -14.06 8.42
CA ASP A 224 9.44 -14.32 8.14
C ASP A 224 10.49 -13.38 8.79
N PRO A 225 10.89 -13.62 10.05
CA PRO A 225 11.91 -12.80 10.71
C PRO A 225 13.39 -13.18 10.38
N ALA A 226 13.91 -12.98 9.13
CA ALA A 226 15.38 -13.09 8.81
C ALA A 226 15.94 -12.77 7.35
N TYR A 227 16.45 -11.54 7.02
CA TYR A 227 17.69 -11.21 6.17
C TYR A 227 18.00 -10.62 4.65
N SER A 228 17.42 -9.87 3.62
CA SER A 228 16.38 -8.82 3.13
C SER A 228 17.09 -7.69 2.33
N ILE A 229 16.42 -6.65 1.79
CA ILE A 229 15.25 -5.85 2.24
C ILE A 229 13.87 -6.25 1.63
N ALA A 230 13.84 -7.00 0.53
CA ALA A 230 12.61 -7.50 -0.09
C ALA A 230 11.72 -8.31 0.88
N LYS A 231 10.41 -8.01 0.91
CA LYS A 231 9.36 -8.56 1.79
C LYS A 231 9.38 -8.13 3.27
N ALA A 232 10.18 -7.14 3.70
CA ALA A 232 10.02 -6.56 5.05
C ALA A 232 8.58 -6.08 5.32
N GLN A 233 8.13 -6.05 6.59
CA GLN A 233 6.84 -5.42 6.94
C GLN A 233 6.99 -3.89 6.85
N LEU A 234 7.89 -3.33 7.65
CA LEU A 234 8.22 -1.90 7.62
C LEU A 234 9.72 -1.72 7.38
N VAL A 235 10.07 -0.74 6.54
CA VAL A 235 11.38 -0.09 6.52
C VAL A 235 11.17 1.37 6.92
N ALA A 236 11.68 1.76 8.09
CA ALA A 236 11.59 3.12 8.62
C ALA A 236 12.94 3.84 8.47
N LEU A 237 12.96 5.05 7.91
CA LEU A 237 14.18 5.80 7.58
C LEU A 237 14.02 7.27 7.98
N GLY A 238 15.04 7.88 8.57
CA GLY A 238 15.12 9.34 8.69
C GLY A 238 15.93 9.90 7.53
N LEU A 239 15.34 10.72 6.67
CA LEU A 239 15.97 11.25 5.45
C LEU A 239 16.88 12.45 5.77
N PRO A 240 18.21 12.36 5.57
CA PRO A 240 19.10 13.50 5.79
C PRO A 240 18.77 14.69 4.87
N LYS A 241 18.94 15.92 5.38
CA LYS A 241 18.73 17.13 4.57
C LYS A 241 19.64 17.14 3.33
N GLY A 242 19.05 17.40 2.16
CA GLY A 242 19.74 17.42 0.87
C GLY A 242 19.75 16.07 0.12
N GLU A 243 19.21 14.99 0.69
CA GLU A 243 19.02 13.71 -0.01
C GLU A 243 17.72 13.67 -0.82
N ASP A 244 17.73 12.88 -1.90
CA ASP A 244 16.62 12.78 -2.86
C ASP A 244 15.58 11.72 -2.46
N LEU A 245 14.43 12.19 -1.95
CA LEU A 245 13.29 11.38 -1.55
C LEU A 245 12.79 10.45 -2.68
N ALA A 246 12.74 10.92 -3.93
CA ALA A 246 12.27 10.13 -5.06
C ALA A 246 13.24 8.98 -5.38
N LYS A 247 14.55 9.23 -5.30
CA LYS A 247 15.58 8.20 -5.48
C LYS A 247 15.57 7.15 -4.35
N VAL A 248 15.28 7.56 -3.11
CA VAL A 248 15.12 6.65 -1.97
C VAL A 248 13.87 5.77 -2.15
N VAL A 249 12.71 6.38 -2.42
CA VAL A 249 11.44 5.64 -2.61
C VAL A 249 11.52 4.69 -3.80
N ALA A 250 11.98 5.16 -4.97
CA ALA A 250 12.08 4.32 -6.18
C ALA A 250 12.99 3.10 -5.99
N LYS A 251 13.96 3.15 -5.07
CA LYS A 251 14.83 2.02 -4.75
C LYS A 251 14.27 1.07 -3.68
N LEU A 252 13.52 1.58 -2.70
CA LEU A 252 13.15 0.81 -1.51
C LEU A 252 11.67 0.41 -1.43
N ALA A 253 10.75 1.13 -2.09
CA ALA A 253 9.34 0.72 -2.18
C ALA A 253 9.12 -0.63 -2.89
N PRO A 254 9.92 -1.05 -3.90
CA PRO A 254 9.85 -2.41 -4.43
C PRO A 254 10.32 -3.49 -3.45
N SER A 255 10.94 -3.11 -2.33
CA SER A 255 11.47 -4.04 -1.34
C SER A 255 10.54 -4.21 -0.14
N ALA A 256 10.08 -3.13 0.50
CA ALA A 256 9.22 -3.22 1.67
C ALA A 256 7.74 -3.51 1.32
N LEU A 257 6.94 -3.94 2.30
CA LEU A 257 5.48 -3.70 2.24
C LEU A 257 5.24 -2.20 2.43
N GLU A 258 5.72 -1.64 3.54
CA GLU A 258 5.63 -0.21 3.83
C GLU A 258 7.03 0.40 3.99
N LEU A 259 7.23 1.55 3.35
CA LEU A 259 8.41 2.39 3.48
C LEU A 259 8.01 3.68 4.21
N LEU A 260 8.35 3.78 5.50
CA LEU A 260 8.12 4.97 6.31
C LEU A 260 9.36 5.86 6.25
N ILE A 261 9.19 7.11 5.84
CA ILE A 261 10.27 8.08 5.70
C ILE A 261 9.97 9.30 6.56
N ALA A 262 10.72 9.51 7.62
CA ALA A 262 10.69 10.74 8.38
C ALA A 262 11.54 11.82 7.69
N VAL A 263 10.99 13.03 7.61
CA VAL A 263 11.67 14.25 7.17
C VAL A 263 11.62 15.28 8.29
N ASP A 264 12.63 16.14 8.38
CA ASP A 264 12.69 17.19 9.39
C ASP A 264 11.69 18.32 9.09
N ASP A 265 11.47 18.64 7.81
CA ASP A 265 10.63 19.76 7.36
C ASP A 265 9.97 19.50 5.98
N GLY A 266 9.00 20.35 5.62
CA GLY A 266 8.25 20.28 4.37
C GLY A 266 9.11 20.50 3.12
N SER A 267 10.23 21.22 3.24
CA SER A 267 11.15 21.51 2.12
C SER A 267 11.75 20.25 1.47
N GLN A 268 11.80 19.13 2.20
CA GLN A 268 12.24 17.82 1.71
C GLN A 268 11.19 17.08 0.84
N LEU A 269 9.94 17.56 0.78
CA LEU A 269 8.83 16.91 0.07
C LEU A 269 8.75 17.22 -1.44
N LYS A 270 9.76 17.91 -1.99
CA LYS A 270 9.77 18.34 -3.39
C LYS A 270 9.74 17.15 -4.34
N GLY A 271 8.73 17.12 -5.21
CA GLY A 271 8.49 16.03 -6.16
C GLY A 271 7.61 14.89 -5.64
N LEU A 272 7.08 14.97 -4.41
CA LEU A 272 6.23 13.93 -3.81
C LEU A 272 4.99 13.59 -4.66
N GLU A 273 4.38 14.57 -5.34
CA GLU A 273 3.28 14.35 -6.29
C GLU A 273 3.64 13.42 -7.47
N ILE A 274 4.92 13.37 -7.85
CA ILE A 274 5.41 12.51 -8.94
C ILE A 274 5.56 11.08 -8.41
N ILE A 275 6.07 10.95 -7.17
CA ILE A 275 6.21 9.66 -6.47
C ILE A 275 4.84 9.02 -6.24
N ASP A 276 3.86 9.80 -5.77
CA ASP A 276 2.49 9.37 -5.45
C ASP A 276 1.81 8.68 -6.64
N ARG A 277 1.95 9.26 -7.84
CA ARG A 277 1.43 8.67 -9.09
C ARG A 277 2.10 7.35 -9.47
N LEU A 278 3.32 7.09 -9.01
CA LEU A 278 4.13 5.92 -9.37
C LEU A 278 4.07 4.76 -8.35
N VAL A 279 3.77 5.01 -7.08
CA VAL A 279 3.67 3.97 -6.04
C VAL A 279 2.31 3.25 -6.07
N GLU A 280 2.20 2.12 -5.37
CA GLU A 280 0.90 1.53 -5.00
C GLU A 280 0.41 2.16 -3.67
N PRO A 281 -0.91 2.26 -3.42
CA PRO A 281 -1.43 2.80 -2.15
C PRO A 281 -0.88 2.06 -0.93
N GLY A 282 -0.56 2.81 0.14
CA GLY A 282 -0.07 2.24 1.40
C GLY A 282 1.38 1.75 1.39
N ARG A 283 2.08 1.77 0.25
CA ARG A 283 3.50 1.39 0.17
C ARG A 283 4.45 2.39 0.80
N VAL A 284 4.03 3.65 0.93
CA VAL A 284 4.87 4.74 1.43
C VAL A 284 4.07 5.57 2.43
N ALA A 285 4.69 5.78 3.60
CA ALA A 285 4.26 6.75 4.58
C ALA A 285 5.35 7.81 4.73
N VAL A 286 4.98 9.09 4.72
CA VAL A 286 5.91 10.19 4.99
C VAL A 286 5.55 10.78 6.35
N VAL A 287 6.52 10.81 7.26
CA VAL A 287 6.37 11.46 8.57
C VAL A 287 7.03 12.83 8.53
N ILE A 288 6.28 13.86 8.88
CA ILE A 288 6.79 15.22 9.02
C ILE A 288 6.97 15.49 10.52
N ARG A 289 8.19 15.82 10.95
CA ARG A 289 8.61 15.94 12.36
C ARG A 289 8.18 17.24 13.06
N GLY A 290 7.31 18.02 12.43
CA GLY A 290 6.91 19.36 12.85
C GLY A 290 5.73 19.87 12.02
N GLU A 291 5.57 21.19 11.93
CA GLU A 291 4.49 21.80 11.15
C GLU A 291 4.58 21.47 9.65
N LEU A 292 3.42 21.42 8.99
CA LEU A 292 3.32 21.31 7.55
C LEU A 292 3.47 22.70 6.90
N GLU A 293 4.54 22.92 6.14
CA GLU A 293 4.84 24.23 5.51
C GLU A 293 3.89 24.58 4.34
N GLU A 294 3.51 23.58 3.51
CA GLU A 294 2.67 23.76 2.31
C GLU A 294 1.58 22.66 2.24
N PRO A 295 0.33 22.97 1.83
CA PRO A 295 -0.72 21.96 1.70
C PRO A 295 -0.39 20.83 0.72
N LEU A 296 -0.70 19.58 1.10
CA LEU A 296 -0.42 18.39 0.29
C LEU A 296 -1.69 17.81 -0.34
N ARG A 297 -1.57 17.40 -1.61
CA ARG A 297 -2.65 16.76 -2.40
C ARG A 297 -2.08 15.50 -3.07
N LEU A 298 -2.24 14.37 -2.39
CA LEU A 298 -1.65 13.06 -2.74
C LEU A 298 -2.75 12.00 -2.67
N ASP A 299 -2.81 11.05 -3.60
CA ASP A 299 -3.91 10.05 -3.64
C ASP A 299 -3.54 8.72 -2.94
N LYS A 300 -2.24 8.42 -2.76
CA LYS A 300 -1.76 7.07 -2.39
C LYS A 300 -0.77 7.01 -1.23
N ILE A 301 0.01 8.08 -1.04
CA ILE A 301 0.99 8.20 0.04
C ILE A 301 0.29 8.62 1.33
N ASN A 302 0.56 7.89 2.42
CA ASN A 302 0.09 8.27 3.76
C ASN A 302 0.96 9.42 4.31
N VAL A 303 0.34 10.45 4.86
CA VAL A 303 1.02 11.60 5.46
C VAL A 303 0.77 11.60 6.96
N VAL A 304 1.84 11.48 7.72
CA VAL A 304 1.83 11.53 9.18
C VAL A 304 2.42 12.87 9.62
N VAL A 305 1.59 13.77 10.12
CA VAL A 305 2.06 15.01 10.75
C VAL A 305 2.30 14.70 12.22
N HIS A 306 3.55 14.80 12.68
CA HIS A 306 3.98 14.26 13.97
C HIS A 306 4.67 15.32 14.84
N GLY A 307 4.10 15.56 16.03
CA GLY A 307 4.68 16.41 17.06
C GLY A 307 3.65 17.27 17.81
N GLU A 308 3.97 17.65 19.04
CA GLU A 308 3.13 18.54 19.88
C GLU A 308 3.00 19.95 19.30
N GLU A 309 4.04 20.47 18.63
CA GLU A 309 3.96 21.75 17.90
C GLU A 309 3.04 21.62 16.69
N ALA A 310 3.19 20.53 15.92
CA ALA A 310 2.37 20.27 14.74
C ALA A 310 0.87 20.08 15.05
N TRP A 311 0.54 19.53 16.22
CA TRP A 311 -0.84 19.44 16.72
C TRP A 311 -1.43 20.81 17.09
N ARG A 312 -0.58 21.76 17.54
CA ARG A 312 -0.98 23.14 17.88
C ARG A 312 -0.79 24.14 16.73
N SER A 313 -0.36 23.66 15.57
CA SER A 313 -0.18 24.47 14.35
C SER A 313 -1.49 25.10 13.89
N SER A 314 -1.38 26.17 13.09
CA SER A 314 -2.56 26.88 12.59
C SER A 314 -3.45 25.94 11.78
N ALA A 315 -4.68 25.72 12.24
CA ALA A 315 -5.65 24.85 11.61
C ALA A 315 -5.83 25.15 10.11
N ALA A 316 -5.64 26.41 9.69
CA ALA A 316 -5.70 26.84 8.29
C ALA A 316 -4.75 26.07 7.34
N THR A 317 -3.52 25.74 7.78
CA THR A 317 -2.53 25.08 6.92
C THR A 317 -2.81 23.57 6.81
N LEU A 318 -3.28 22.95 7.89
CA LEU A 318 -3.75 21.56 7.87
C LEU A 318 -5.06 21.42 7.10
N LEU A 319 -5.93 22.44 7.11
CA LEU A 319 -7.28 22.40 6.56
C LEU A 319 -7.32 21.97 5.09
N GLU A 320 -6.48 22.55 4.24
CA GLU A 320 -6.42 22.19 2.81
C GLU A 320 -5.98 20.74 2.58
N THR A 321 -5.10 20.20 3.44
CA THR A 321 -4.61 18.82 3.35
C THR A 321 -5.67 17.83 3.85
N VAL A 322 -6.40 18.16 4.93
CA VAL A 322 -7.54 17.38 5.45
C VAL A 322 -8.73 17.39 4.48
N ASN A 323 -8.88 18.48 3.72
CA ASN A 323 -9.93 18.65 2.70
C ASN A 323 -9.52 18.15 1.29
N ALA A 324 -8.36 17.51 1.16
CA ALA A 324 -7.87 16.85 -0.06
C ALA A 324 -8.02 15.32 0.04
N PRO A 325 -7.91 14.55 -1.06
CA PRO A 325 -7.79 13.08 -1.03
C PRO A 325 -6.48 12.59 -0.37
N THR A 326 -5.78 13.43 0.39
CA THR A 326 -4.57 13.08 1.13
C THR A 326 -4.92 12.27 2.36
N ALA A 327 -4.35 11.07 2.44
CA ALA A 327 -4.43 10.22 3.61
C ALA A 327 -3.61 10.82 4.75
N VAL A 328 -4.20 11.76 5.51
CA VAL A 328 -3.53 12.47 6.61
C VAL A 328 -3.87 11.86 7.98
N THR A 329 -2.85 11.75 8.82
CA THR A 329 -2.95 11.31 10.22
C THR A 329 -2.16 12.29 11.09
N LEU A 330 -2.80 12.88 12.09
CA LEU A 330 -2.17 13.77 13.06
C LEU A 330 -1.76 12.95 14.29
N SER A 331 -0.53 13.07 14.75
CA SER A 331 0.03 12.26 15.85
C SER A 331 0.88 13.07 16.80
N ARG A 332 0.70 12.87 18.11
CA ARG A 332 1.54 13.46 19.17
C ARG A 332 2.02 12.46 20.24
N GLY A 333 1.71 11.17 20.06
CA GLY A 333 2.28 10.11 20.90
C GLY A 333 3.80 9.93 20.68
N PRO A 334 4.51 9.22 21.57
CA PRO A 334 5.97 9.01 21.53
C PRO A 334 6.48 8.19 20.33
N LYS A 335 5.58 7.67 19.49
CA LYS A 335 5.86 6.85 18.32
C LYS A 335 5.02 7.30 17.13
N VAL A 336 5.46 6.96 15.92
CA VAL A 336 4.76 7.32 14.68
C VAL A 336 3.77 6.22 14.27
N PRO A 337 2.56 6.58 13.81
CA PRO A 337 1.65 5.60 13.23
C PRO A 337 2.19 5.02 11.93
N SER A 338 1.99 3.71 11.76
CA SER A 338 2.38 2.94 10.57
C SER A 338 1.21 2.05 10.16
N PRO A 339 0.69 2.11 8.91
CA PRO A 339 -0.39 1.23 8.46
C PRO A 339 -0.16 -0.27 8.71
N SER A 340 1.07 -0.74 8.51
CA SER A 340 1.46 -2.14 8.72
C SER A 340 1.73 -2.49 10.20
N LEU A 341 2.24 -1.55 11.01
CA LEU A 341 2.70 -1.84 12.38
C LEU A 341 1.90 -1.17 13.52
N ALA A 342 0.96 -0.28 13.20
CA ALA A 342 0.31 0.71 14.08
C ALA A 342 1.27 1.65 14.82
N ASP A 343 2.42 1.17 15.28
CA ASP A 343 3.45 1.93 15.96
C ASP A 343 4.83 1.61 15.39
N ALA A 344 5.64 2.65 15.19
CA ALA A 344 7.07 2.53 14.93
C ALA A 344 7.85 3.64 15.66
N PRO A 345 9.13 3.43 15.99
CA PRO A 345 10.01 4.50 16.42
C PRO A 345 10.11 5.57 15.33
N LEU A 346 10.17 6.85 15.74
CA LEU A 346 10.49 7.96 14.85
C LEU A 346 12.00 7.92 14.55
N PRO A 347 12.44 7.68 13.30
CA PRO A 347 13.87 7.57 12.99
C PRO A 347 14.53 8.95 12.85
N GLU A 348 15.72 9.14 13.44
CA GLU A 348 16.51 10.38 13.29
C GLU A 348 17.19 10.50 11.90
N PRO A 349 17.64 11.69 11.46
CA PRO A 349 18.28 11.89 10.16
C PRO A 349 19.53 11.02 9.91
N GLY A 350 19.37 10.04 9.03
CA GLY A 350 20.38 9.02 8.67
C GLY A 350 20.29 7.72 9.46
N GLU A 351 19.26 7.54 10.28
CA GLU A 351 18.91 6.25 10.90
C GLU A 351 18.06 5.37 9.99
N ALA A 352 18.09 4.07 10.25
CA ALA A 352 17.26 3.09 9.55
C ALA A 352 16.86 1.95 10.50
N TYR A 353 15.57 1.64 10.53
CA TYR A 353 15.00 0.49 11.23
C TYR A 353 14.25 -0.37 10.22
N ILE A 354 14.23 -1.68 10.45
CA ILE A 354 13.45 -2.61 9.63
C ILE A 354 12.78 -3.59 10.58
N LEU A 355 11.50 -3.85 10.35
CA LEU A 355 10.65 -4.65 11.21
C LEU A 355 9.99 -5.79 10.43
N THR A 356 9.88 -6.93 11.10
CA THR A 356 9.55 -8.23 10.50
C THR A 356 8.56 -9.07 11.33
N LEU A 357 8.45 -8.82 12.65
CA LEU A 357 7.55 -9.57 13.52
C LEU A 357 6.50 -8.67 14.19
N ARG A 358 5.31 -8.67 13.58
CA ARG A 358 4.06 -8.25 14.21
C ARG A 358 3.01 -9.32 14.06
N LEU A 359 2.32 -9.61 15.16
CA LEU A 359 1.17 -10.51 15.22
C LEU A 359 -0.12 -9.68 15.33
N ALA A 360 -1.22 -10.21 14.80
CA ALA A 360 -2.54 -9.61 14.95
C ALA A 360 -3.61 -10.69 15.12
N VAL A 361 -4.51 -10.47 16.08
CA VAL A 361 -5.51 -11.44 16.52
C VAL A 361 -6.89 -10.75 16.56
N PRO A 362 -7.86 -11.20 15.74
CA PRO A 362 -9.25 -10.75 15.86
C PRO A 362 -9.86 -11.28 17.16
N LEU A 363 -10.22 -10.38 18.08
CA LEU A 363 -10.78 -10.76 19.38
C LEU A 363 -12.11 -11.53 19.26
N THR A 364 -12.86 -11.33 18.17
CA THR A 364 -14.11 -12.07 17.88
C THR A 364 -13.88 -13.54 17.52
N GLU A 365 -12.78 -13.87 16.82
CA GLU A 365 -12.45 -15.26 16.49
C GLU A 365 -11.70 -15.95 17.64
N LEU A 366 -10.76 -15.25 18.30
CA LEU A 366 -10.11 -15.73 19.52
C LEU A 366 -11.15 -16.21 20.56
N TYR A 367 -12.17 -15.40 20.77
CA TYR A 367 -13.28 -15.71 21.66
C TYR A 367 -14.17 -16.87 21.16
N SER A 368 -14.34 -17.00 19.85
CA SER A 368 -15.06 -18.12 19.25
C SER A 368 -14.29 -19.44 19.40
N GLU A 369 -12.96 -19.42 19.30
CA GLU A 369 -12.08 -20.55 19.59
C GLU A 369 -12.12 -20.95 21.08
N MET A 370 -12.06 -19.99 22.01
CA MET A 370 -12.22 -20.26 23.45
C MET A 370 -13.54 -20.99 23.74
N ARG A 371 -14.67 -20.51 23.18
CA ARG A 371 -15.99 -21.16 23.34
C ARG A 371 -16.01 -22.59 22.80
N ARG A 372 -15.25 -22.88 21.74
CA ARG A 372 -15.16 -24.22 21.09
C ARG A 372 -14.22 -25.18 21.83
N SER A 373 -13.14 -24.66 22.41
CA SER A 373 -12.08 -25.43 23.07
C SER A 373 -12.25 -25.57 24.59
N GLY A 374 -13.01 -24.67 25.23
CA GLY A 374 -13.09 -24.55 26.69
C GLY A 374 -11.85 -23.88 27.32
N ALA A 375 -10.97 -23.30 26.51
CA ALA A 375 -9.77 -22.61 26.96
C ALA A 375 -10.06 -21.22 27.56
N ASP A 376 -9.18 -20.78 28.47
CA ASP A 376 -9.21 -19.43 29.03
C ASP A 376 -8.58 -18.39 28.07
N ALA A 377 -9.08 -17.16 28.12
CA ALA A 377 -8.61 -16.04 27.30
C ALA A 377 -7.18 -15.65 27.63
N TYR A 378 -6.88 -15.51 28.92
CA TYR A 378 -5.59 -15.03 29.40
C TYR A 378 -4.53 -16.07 29.08
N SER A 379 -4.76 -17.34 29.43
CA SER A 379 -3.84 -18.44 29.08
C SER A 379 -3.50 -18.54 27.59
N LEU A 380 -4.41 -18.18 26.68
CA LEU A 380 -4.16 -18.18 25.24
C LEU A 380 -3.42 -16.92 24.76
N LEU A 381 -3.72 -15.75 25.34
CA LEU A 381 -2.97 -14.51 25.10
C LEU A 381 -1.54 -14.61 25.66
N ASP A 382 -1.37 -15.20 26.84
CA ASP A 382 -0.10 -15.54 27.50
C ASP A 382 0.79 -16.39 26.60
N GLN A 383 0.22 -17.39 25.93
CA GLN A 383 0.94 -18.20 24.94
C GLN A 383 1.33 -17.39 23.70
N ILE A 384 0.42 -16.59 23.14
CA ILE A 384 0.69 -15.79 21.93
C ILE A 384 1.77 -14.73 22.18
N ALA A 385 1.69 -14.02 23.31
CA ALA A 385 2.64 -12.97 23.66
C ALA A 385 3.96 -13.52 24.21
N GLY A 386 3.93 -14.61 25.00
CA GLY A 386 5.12 -15.32 25.43
C GLY A 386 5.90 -15.92 24.25
N GLU A 387 5.21 -16.41 23.22
CA GLU A 387 5.84 -16.77 21.95
C GLU A 387 6.40 -15.54 21.20
N ALA A 388 5.67 -14.43 21.13
CA ALA A 388 6.16 -13.20 20.50
C ALA A 388 7.44 -12.67 21.18
N GLU A 389 7.47 -12.59 22.51
CA GLU A 389 8.63 -12.21 23.31
C GLU A 389 9.79 -13.19 23.10
N ARG A 390 9.53 -14.50 23.15
CA ARG A 390 10.54 -15.55 22.96
C ARG A 390 11.15 -15.52 21.54
N VAL A 391 10.37 -15.23 20.51
CA VAL A 391 10.90 -15.03 19.14
C VAL A 391 11.74 -13.75 19.07
N GLY A 392 11.33 -12.65 19.73
CA GLY A 392 12.13 -11.42 19.83
C GLY A 392 13.46 -11.61 20.56
N GLY A 393 13.45 -12.29 21.71
CA GLY A 393 14.64 -12.60 22.52
C GLY A 393 15.53 -13.71 21.97
N GLY A 394 15.04 -14.47 20.98
CA GLY A 394 15.73 -15.59 20.33
C GLY A 394 16.87 -15.17 19.39
N LEU A 395 16.96 -13.89 19.02
CA LEU A 395 18.00 -13.34 18.15
C LEU A 395 19.37 -13.35 18.86
N ALA A 396 20.40 -14.00 18.28
CA ALA A 396 21.50 -14.54 19.07
C ALA A 396 22.94 -14.38 18.52
N ALA A 397 23.87 -13.99 19.41
CA ALA A 397 25.31 -14.27 19.33
C ALA A 397 25.96 -14.13 20.74
N PRO A 398 26.50 -15.18 21.41
CA PRO A 398 26.77 -15.14 22.86
C PRO A 398 27.85 -14.18 23.37
N GLN A 399 28.99 -14.06 22.69
CA GLN A 399 30.07 -13.14 23.12
C GLN A 399 29.79 -11.70 22.69
N ALA A 400 29.12 -11.53 21.55
CA ALA A 400 28.54 -10.25 21.17
C ALA A 400 27.44 -9.80 22.15
N ARG A 401 26.68 -10.72 22.77
CA ARG A 401 25.62 -10.49 23.80
C ARG A 401 26.06 -9.77 25.09
N ARG A 402 27.29 -9.24 25.15
CA ARG A 402 27.75 -8.26 26.14
C ARG A 402 27.83 -6.86 25.53
N ALA A 403 28.68 -6.67 24.53
CA ALA A 403 28.79 -5.41 23.79
C ALA A 403 27.48 -4.99 23.10
N LEU A 404 26.73 -5.94 22.52
CA LEU A 404 25.38 -5.70 21.99
C LEU A 404 24.33 -5.50 23.09
N ARG A 405 24.59 -5.87 24.35
CA ARG A 405 23.69 -5.54 25.45
C ARG A 405 23.89 -4.09 25.88
N GLU A 406 25.15 -3.70 26.01
CA GLU A 406 25.60 -2.32 26.25
C GLU A 406 25.12 -1.38 25.11
N TYR A 407 25.07 -1.86 23.86
CA TYR A 407 24.54 -1.16 22.68
C TYR A 407 23.00 -1.18 22.56
N ALA A 408 22.34 -2.31 22.83
CA ALA A 408 20.87 -2.40 22.83
C ALA A 408 20.20 -1.78 24.08
N SER A 409 21.01 -1.30 25.03
CA SER A 409 20.60 -0.32 26.05
C SER A 409 20.85 1.14 25.65
N SER A 410 21.45 1.40 24.48
CA SER A 410 21.62 2.76 23.91
C SER A 410 20.81 3.00 22.63
N VAL A 411 20.34 1.94 21.98
CA VAL A 411 19.33 1.97 20.90
C VAL A 411 18.14 1.16 21.42
N GLU A 412 16.94 1.74 21.46
CA GLU A 412 15.76 1.03 21.98
C GLU A 412 15.55 -0.30 21.26
N THR A 413 15.54 -1.39 22.03
CA THR A 413 15.26 -2.71 21.47
C THR A 413 13.80 -2.78 21.06
N LEU A 414 13.56 -2.78 19.75
CA LEU A 414 12.23 -2.90 19.16
C LEU A 414 11.50 -4.14 19.70
N LYS A 415 10.47 -3.89 20.52
CA LYS A 415 9.64 -4.93 21.13
C LYS A 415 8.79 -5.64 20.06
N PRO A 416 8.55 -6.95 20.19
CA PRO A 416 7.52 -7.64 19.41
C PRO A 416 6.17 -6.96 19.57
N GLN A 417 5.38 -6.89 18.50
CA GLN A 417 4.08 -6.22 18.51
C GLN A 417 2.92 -7.21 18.39
N LEU A 418 1.89 -7.00 19.20
CA LEU A 418 0.65 -7.78 19.22
C LEU A 418 -0.55 -6.83 19.07
N ALA A 419 -1.25 -6.92 17.94
CA ALA A 419 -2.50 -6.20 17.70
C ALA A 419 -3.72 -7.05 18.12
N LEU A 420 -4.56 -6.52 18.99
CA LEU A 420 -5.81 -7.14 19.45
C LEU A 420 -6.99 -6.32 18.94
N VAL A 421 -7.53 -6.71 17.79
CA VAL A 421 -8.47 -5.88 17.01
C VAL A 421 -9.93 -6.32 17.19
N GLY A 422 -10.87 -5.39 17.00
CA GLY A 422 -12.31 -5.67 17.15
C GLY A 422 -12.83 -5.71 18.59
N PHE A 423 -12.20 -4.97 19.50
CA PHE A 423 -12.49 -4.99 20.94
C PHE A 423 -13.99 -4.73 21.28
N GLU A 424 -14.61 -3.67 20.78
CA GLU A 424 -16.05 -3.44 21.03
C GLU A 424 -16.94 -4.53 20.44
N ALA A 425 -16.59 -5.09 19.27
CA ALA A 425 -17.35 -6.18 18.67
C ALA A 425 -17.33 -7.43 19.55
N ALA A 426 -16.17 -7.78 20.13
CA ALA A 426 -16.04 -8.88 21.08
C ALA A 426 -16.80 -8.61 22.40
N LEU A 427 -16.73 -7.39 22.95
CA LEU A 427 -17.53 -7.02 24.14
C LEU A 427 -19.04 -7.20 23.91
N ARG A 428 -19.54 -6.84 22.71
CA ARG A 428 -20.97 -6.94 22.38
C ARG A 428 -21.47 -8.38 22.22
N LEU A 429 -20.58 -9.38 22.10
CA LEU A 429 -20.93 -10.81 22.18
C LEU A 429 -21.31 -11.26 23.62
N HIS A 430 -20.97 -10.44 24.63
CA HIS A 430 -21.40 -10.60 26.03
C HIS A 430 -22.47 -9.59 26.45
N HIS A 431 -22.42 -8.38 25.90
CA HIS A 431 -23.25 -7.25 26.33
C HIS A 431 -24.03 -6.66 25.15
N SER A 432 -25.30 -7.05 25.01
CA SER A 432 -26.18 -6.60 23.92
C SER A 432 -26.35 -5.07 23.84
N SER A 433 -26.23 -4.38 24.98
CA SER A 433 -26.16 -2.92 25.11
C SER A 433 -25.01 -2.55 26.03
N LEU A 434 -24.29 -1.48 25.70
CA LEU A 434 -23.14 -0.98 26.43
C LEU A 434 -23.19 0.54 26.49
N GLU A 435 -23.52 1.06 27.67
CA GLU A 435 -23.50 2.50 27.93
C GLU A 435 -22.06 3.04 27.96
N PRO A 436 -21.81 4.28 27.49
CA PRO A 436 -20.44 4.75 27.29
C PRO A 436 -19.54 4.74 28.54
N PRO A 437 -20.02 5.14 29.75
CA PRO A 437 -19.21 5.04 30.97
C PRO A 437 -18.80 3.60 31.31
N ARG A 438 -19.65 2.61 30.98
CA ARG A 438 -19.35 1.19 31.20
C ARG A 438 -18.40 0.64 30.14
N ALA A 439 -18.49 1.13 28.90
CA ALA A 439 -17.52 0.83 27.85
C ALA A 439 -16.12 1.39 28.22
N VAL A 440 -16.05 2.62 28.74
CA VAL A 440 -14.80 3.21 29.29
C VAL A 440 -14.24 2.38 30.44
N GLU A 441 -15.07 1.98 31.41
CA GLU A 441 -14.62 1.16 32.55
C GLU A 441 -14.05 -0.19 32.11
N LEU A 442 -14.76 -0.90 31.22
CA LEU A 442 -14.32 -2.20 30.70
C LEU A 442 -13.07 -2.08 29.82
N ALA A 443 -12.99 -1.06 28.96
CA ALA A 443 -11.80 -0.77 28.17
C ALA A 443 -10.59 -0.47 29.06
N LYS A 444 -10.75 0.44 30.03
CA LYS A 444 -9.69 0.78 30.98
C LYS A 444 -9.19 -0.46 31.71
N ARG A 445 -10.10 -1.28 32.26
CA ARG A 445 -9.74 -2.52 32.98
C ARG A 445 -9.04 -3.53 32.09
N PHE A 446 -9.59 -3.80 30.90
CA PHE A 446 -9.04 -4.76 29.94
C PHE A 446 -7.63 -4.34 29.51
N TRP A 447 -7.48 -3.15 28.93
CA TRP A 447 -6.20 -2.69 28.41
C TRP A 447 -5.16 -2.45 29.51
N SER A 448 -5.53 -1.99 30.71
CA SER A 448 -4.58 -1.85 31.82
C SER A 448 -4.12 -3.20 32.38
N THR A 449 -4.99 -4.23 32.37
CA THR A 449 -4.58 -5.59 32.77
C THR A 449 -3.62 -6.15 31.72
N LEU A 450 -3.99 -6.12 30.44
CA LEU A 450 -3.12 -6.61 29.36
C LEU A 450 -1.76 -5.90 29.34
N ALA A 451 -1.71 -4.57 29.45
CA ALA A 451 -0.46 -3.81 29.47
C ALA A 451 0.42 -4.10 30.71
N SER A 452 -0.17 -4.67 31.79
CA SER A 452 0.56 -5.10 32.98
C SER A 452 1.07 -6.54 32.89
N GLU A 453 0.27 -7.48 32.36
CA GLU A 453 0.69 -8.88 32.20
C GLU A 453 1.72 -9.01 31.04
N PHE A 454 1.52 -8.28 29.94
CA PHE A 454 2.37 -8.33 28.74
C PHE A 454 3.58 -7.38 28.79
N ALA A 455 4.25 -7.32 29.94
CA ALA A 455 5.34 -6.41 30.28
C ALA A 455 6.68 -6.68 29.51
N GLY A 456 6.62 -6.69 28.19
CA GLY A 456 7.73 -7.01 27.28
C GLY A 456 7.33 -6.90 25.80
N VAL A 457 6.05 -7.11 25.50
CA VAL A 457 5.42 -6.96 24.17
C VAL A 457 4.80 -5.56 24.04
N GLU A 458 4.77 -5.01 22.84
CA GLU A 458 4.03 -3.79 22.53
C GLU A 458 2.61 -4.11 22.04
N LEU A 459 1.60 -3.57 22.72
CA LEU A 459 0.18 -3.86 22.46
C LEU A 459 -0.46 -2.75 21.63
N ALA A 460 -1.25 -3.13 20.63
CA ALA A 460 -2.08 -2.23 19.83
C ALA A 460 -3.55 -2.71 19.80
N ALA A 461 -4.49 -1.78 19.74
CA ALA A 461 -5.91 -2.05 19.47
C ALA A 461 -6.29 -1.89 17.99
N ALA A 462 -5.36 -1.42 17.14
CA ALA A 462 -5.56 -1.16 15.72
C ALA A 462 -4.51 -1.86 14.83
N MET A 463 -4.90 -2.24 13.61
CA MET A 463 -4.03 -2.62 12.49
C MET A 463 -4.81 -2.48 11.18
N ALA A 464 -4.37 -1.60 10.27
CA ALA A 464 -5.10 -1.27 9.04
C ALA A 464 -4.91 -2.31 7.92
N ASP A 465 -5.35 -3.55 8.14
CA ASP A 465 -5.18 -4.69 7.23
C ASP A 465 -6.53 -5.27 6.78
N GLU A 466 -6.80 -5.29 5.47
CA GLU A 466 -8.03 -5.81 4.85
C GLU A 466 -8.29 -7.29 5.14
N ARG A 467 -7.24 -8.07 5.43
CA ARG A 467 -7.35 -9.52 5.62
C ARG A 467 -8.05 -9.85 6.94
N LEU A 468 -8.04 -8.93 7.90
CA LEU A 468 -8.71 -9.06 9.20
C LEU A 468 -10.22 -9.26 9.06
N TYR A 469 -10.87 -8.64 8.07
CA TYR A 469 -12.33 -8.75 7.89
C TYR A 469 -12.77 -10.18 7.54
N ALA A 470 -11.96 -10.91 6.75
CA ALA A 470 -12.24 -12.29 6.35
C ALA A 470 -12.26 -13.28 7.54
N PHE A 471 -11.47 -12.98 8.58
CA PHE A 471 -11.43 -13.73 9.84
C PHE A 471 -12.48 -13.23 10.83
N ALA A 472 -12.59 -11.92 11.04
CA ALA A 472 -13.37 -11.35 12.13
C ALA A 472 -14.88 -11.59 12.00
N ARG A 473 -15.42 -11.56 10.77
CA ARG A 473 -16.80 -11.87 10.34
C ARG A 473 -17.96 -11.27 11.15
N SER A 474 -17.66 -10.33 12.04
CA SER A 474 -18.62 -9.76 13.00
C SER A 474 -19.12 -8.40 12.54
N THR A 475 -20.41 -8.17 12.72
CA THR A 475 -20.97 -6.81 12.75
C THR A 475 -20.21 -5.97 13.77
N LEU A 476 -20.04 -4.68 13.48
CA LEU A 476 -19.36 -3.69 14.33
C LEU A 476 -17.83 -3.89 14.49
N PHE A 477 -17.21 -4.87 13.82
CA PHE A 477 -15.74 -5.00 13.81
C PHE A 477 -15.07 -3.75 13.22
N ASN A 478 -14.08 -3.20 13.93
CA ASN A 478 -13.22 -2.12 13.46
C ASN A 478 -11.75 -2.56 13.58
N PRO A 479 -10.94 -2.44 12.50
CA PRO A 479 -9.50 -2.63 12.57
C PRO A 479 -8.71 -1.33 12.81
N LEU A 480 -9.32 -0.15 12.70
CA LEU A 480 -8.63 1.15 12.85
C LEU A 480 -8.56 1.67 14.30
N GLY A 481 -9.33 1.08 15.21
CA GLY A 481 -9.38 1.46 16.62
C GLY A 481 -10.18 0.46 17.46
N ALA A 482 -10.20 0.66 18.77
CA ALA A 482 -10.83 -0.25 19.72
C ALA A 482 -12.37 -0.25 19.62
N PHE A 483 -12.95 0.88 19.23
CA PHE A 483 -14.39 1.10 19.19
C PHE A 483 -14.95 1.10 17.77
N SER A 484 -16.22 0.73 17.64
CA SER A 484 -16.87 0.59 16.35
C SER A 484 -17.26 1.93 15.75
N LEU A 485 -16.79 2.18 14.53
CA LEU A 485 -17.17 3.33 13.71
C LEU A 485 -18.59 3.20 13.14
N SER A 486 -19.19 2.00 13.18
CA SER A 486 -20.57 1.72 12.79
C SER A 486 -21.62 2.07 13.87
N VAL A 487 -21.21 2.61 15.02
CA VAL A 487 -22.11 3.05 16.11
C VAL A 487 -22.18 4.58 16.13
N ALA A 488 -23.39 5.13 16.06
CA ALA A 488 -23.61 6.58 16.11
C ALA A 488 -23.26 7.12 17.51
N ARG A 489 -22.34 8.08 17.58
CA ARG A 489 -21.80 8.68 18.79
C ARG A 489 -21.45 10.16 18.58
N PRO A 490 -21.55 11.02 19.60
CA PRO A 490 -20.98 12.36 19.55
C PRO A 490 -19.45 12.33 19.63
N LEU A 491 -18.81 13.43 19.24
CA LEU A 491 -17.34 13.57 19.19
C LEU A 491 -16.70 13.30 20.56
N GLU A 492 -17.29 13.84 21.62
CA GLU A 492 -16.79 13.77 22.99
C GLU A 492 -16.79 12.33 23.52
N GLU A 493 -17.79 11.53 23.14
CA GLU A 493 -17.85 10.12 23.53
C GLU A 493 -16.77 9.31 22.81
N LEU A 494 -16.63 9.49 21.48
CA LEU A 494 -15.60 8.82 20.69
C LEU A 494 -14.20 9.20 21.17
N ALA A 495 -13.96 10.48 21.42
CA ALA A 495 -12.67 10.98 21.91
C ALA A 495 -12.36 10.48 23.33
N ALA A 496 -13.33 10.42 24.24
CA ALA A 496 -13.14 9.87 25.58
C ALA A 496 -12.89 8.35 25.56
N LEU A 497 -13.59 7.61 24.70
CA LEU A 497 -13.39 6.17 24.52
C LEU A 497 -12.00 5.86 23.95
N GLU A 498 -11.65 6.44 22.79
CA GLU A 498 -10.35 6.24 22.15
C GLU A 498 -9.19 6.82 22.96
N GLY A 499 -9.34 7.99 23.58
CA GLY A 499 -8.30 8.62 24.41
C GLY A 499 -7.88 7.77 25.61
N VAL A 500 -8.81 7.03 26.23
CA VAL A 500 -8.49 6.06 27.30
C VAL A 500 -7.65 4.90 26.77
N VAL A 501 -7.93 4.39 25.56
CA VAL A 501 -7.15 3.28 24.98
C VAL A 501 -5.80 3.76 24.47
N GLN A 502 -5.75 4.88 23.74
CA GLN A 502 -4.52 5.47 23.24
C GLN A 502 -3.59 5.89 24.38
N GLY A 503 -4.11 6.47 25.46
CA GLY A 503 -3.34 6.81 26.65
C GLY A 503 -2.76 5.60 27.39
N LEU A 504 -3.47 4.47 27.40
CA LEU A 504 -2.96 3.21 27.99
C LEU A 504 -1.94 2.50 27.08
N LEU A 505 -2.09 2.61 25.75
CA LEU A 505 -1.27 1.94 24.74
C LEU A 505 -0.21 2.85 24.10
N GLY A 506 0.09 4.01 24.69
CA GLY A 506 1.10 4.96 24.17
C GLY A 506 0.81 5.52 22.76
N GLY A 507 -0.42 5.36 22.25
CA GLY A 507 -0.81 5.68 20.89
C GLY A 507 -1.35 4.51 20.07
N GLY A 508 -1.31 3.27 20.55
CA GLY A 508 -1.66 2.03 19.81
C GLY A 508 -3.10 1.86 19.29
N SER A 509 -3.87 2.93 19.10
CA SER A 509 -5.21 2.98 18.49
C SER A 509 -5.38 4.31 17.73
N SER A 510 -6.42 4.48 16.92
CA SER A 510 -6.65 5.73 16.16
C SER A 510 -8.09 6.23 16.26
N LEU A 511 -8.26 7.54 16.46
CA LEU A 511 -9.55 8.19 16.37
C LEU A 511 -9.84 8.51 14.89
N ALA A 512 -10.35 7.51 14.18
CA ALA A 512 -10.68 7.56 12.76
C ALA A 512 -12.07 8.19 12.53
N LEU A 513 -12.11 9.45 12.09
CA LEU A 513 -13.33 10.24 11.95
C LEU A 513 -13.83 10.28 10.50
N ARG A 514 -14.98 9.64 10.22
CA ARG A 514 -15.72 9.83 8.96
C ARG A 514 -16.44 11.18 8.98
N VAL A 515 -16.22 12.02 7.98
CA VAL A 515 -16.80 13.38 7.88
C VAL A 515 -17.69 13.50 6.64
N LYS A 516 -18.80 14.24 6.73
CA LYS A 516 -19.82 14.38 5.66
C LYS A 516 -19.46 15.32 4.52
N GLY A 517 -18.36 16.06 4.64
CA GLY A 517 -17.97 17.10 3.70
C GLY A 517 -16.69 17.80 4.16
N LEU A 518 -16.31 18.84 3.44
CA LEU A 518 -15.17 19.68 3.77
C LEU A 518 -15.32 20.30 5.18
N LEU A 519 -14.26 20.25 5.98
CA LEU A 519 -14.22 20.93 7.27
C LEU A 519 -13.96 22.43 7.08
N SER A 520 -14.34 23.22 8.07
CA SER A 520 -13.89 24.61 8.25
C SER A 520 -12.75 24.67 9.28
N SER A 521 -12.05 25.81 9.35
CA SER A 521 -10.95 26.03 10.31
C SER A 521 -11.42 25.89 11.75
N GLU A 522 -12.60 26.44 12.05
CA GLU A 522 -13.26 26.41 13.35
C GLU A 522 -13.61 24.97 13.73
N LYS A 523 -14.23 24.21 12.80
CA LYS A 523 -14.64 22.83 13.05
C LYS A 523 -13.44 21.89 13.24
N LEU A 524 -12.36 22.11 12.48
CA LEU A 524 -11.10 21.38 12.67
C LEU A 524 -10.47 21.70 14.03
N SER A 525 -10.35 22.98 14.38
CA SER A 525 -9.82 23.43 15.68
C SER A 525 -10.61 22.86 16.87
N GLU A 526 -11.94 22.82 16.77
CA GLU A 526 -12.83 22.21 17.77
C GLU A 526 -12.56 20.70 17.92
N ILE A 527 -12.44 19.96 16.80
CA ILE A 527 -12.13 18.52 16.81
C ILE A 527 -10.78 18.24 17.50
N LEU A 528 -9.74 19.01 17.16
CA LEU A 528 -8.41 18.85 17.76
C LEU A 528 -8.40 19.23 19.24
N SER A 529 -9.20 20.22 19.65
CA SER A 529 -9.36 20.62 21.05
C SER A 529 -10.04 19.53 21.87
N VAL A 530 -11.15 18.95 21.40
CA VAL A 530 -11.84 17.84 22.10
C VAL A 530 -10.96 16.59 22.15
N ALA A 531 -10.22 16.30 21.08
CA ALA A 531 -9.24 15.22 21.04
C ALA A 531 -8.10 15.42 22.07
N GLU A 532 -7.49 16.61 22.13
CA GLU A 532 -6.42 16.93 23.09
C GLU A 532 -6.91 16.79 24.55
N LEU A 533 -8.06 17.40 24.86
CA LEU A 533 -8.70 17.35 26.19
C LEU A 533 -9.10 15.94 26.62
N SER A 534 -9.43 15.06 25.67
CA SER A 534 -9.79 13.66 25.95
C SER A 534 -8.58 12.73 26.06
N GLY A 535 -7.35 13.25 25.88
CA GLY A 535 -6.12 12.44 25.91
C GLY A 535 -5.85 11.65 24.62
N VAL A 536 -6.54 11.97 23.52
CA VAL A 536 -6.28 11.37 22.21
C VAL A 536 -4.89 11.78 21.72
N LEU A 537 -4.15 10.81 21.19
CA LEU A 537 -2.80 10.96 20.67
C LEU A 537 -2.74 10.88 19.14
N ARG A 538 -3.76 10.30 18.50
CA ARG A 538 -3.86 10.08 17.05
C ARG A 538 -5.26 10.31 16.52
N VAL A 539 -5.37 11.15 15.50
CA VAL A 539 -6.61 11.45 14.76
C VAL A 539 -6.36 11.27 13.26
N SER A 540 -7.29 10.61 12.58
CA SER A 540 -7.31 10.48 11.12
C SER A 540 -8.66 10.90 10.55
N PHE A 541 -8.65 11.58 9.40
CA PHE A 541 -9.86 12.08 8.75
C PHE A 541 -10.20 11.23 7.52
N HIS A 542 -11.48 10.86 7.38
CA HIS A 542 -11.99 10.00 6.32
C HIS A 542 -13.15 10.74 5.63
N LEU A 543 -12.87 11.35 4.48
CA LEU A 543 -13.84 12.08 3.66
C LEU A 543 -13.98 11.37 2.32
N GLU A 544 -15.20 11.20 1.82
CA GLU A 544 -15.43 10.67 0.48
C GLU A 544 -15.05 11.69 -0.59
N PHE A 545 -14.47 11.26 -1.70
CA PHE A 545 -14.12 12.14 -2.82
C PHE A 545 -14.53 11.56 -4.17
N THR A 546 -14.66 12.44 -5.16
CA THR A 546 -14.80 12.10 -6.58
C THR A 546 -13.73 12.86 -7.36
N SER A 547 -12.81 12.13 -8.00
CA SER A 547 -11.72 12.66 -8.83
C SER A 547 -12.03 12.46 -10.32
N CYS A 548 -11.95 13.53 -11.11
CA CYS A 548 -12.29 13.49 -12.53
C CYS A 548 -11.09 13.12 -13.41
N VAL A 549 -11.13 11.93 -14.02
CA VAL A 549 -10.09 11.45 -14.94
C VAL A 549 -9.96 12.35 -16.17
N SER A 550 -11.04 13.05 -16.56
CA SER A 550 -11.06 13.91 -17.76
C SER A 550 -10.41 15.28 -17.57
N CYS A 551 -10.30 15.80 -16.34
CA CYS A 551 -9.77 17.15 -16.10
C CYS A 551 -8.94 17.32 -14.80
N GLY A 552 -8.72 16.27 -14.01
CA GLY A 552 -7.96 16.32 -12.76
C GLY A 552 -8.63 17.08 -11.59
N SER A 553 -9.92 17.42 -11.71
CA SER A 553 -10.65 18.08 -10.62
C SER A 553 -11.16 17.05 -9.62
N THR A 554 -10.78 17.22 -8.35
CA THR A 554 -11.32 16.45 -7.22
C THR A 554 -12.34 17.27 -6.45
N SER A 555 -13.41 16.61 -6.01
CA SER A 555 -14.52 17.20 -5.25
C SER A 555 -14.91 16.29 -4.09
N ALA A 556 -15.44 16.85 -3.00
CA ALA A 556 -15.91 16.07 -1.85
C ALA A 556 -17.28 15.40 -2.11
N GLY A 557 -17.47 14.23 -1.50
CA GLY A 557 -18.60 13.32 -1.70
C GLY A 557 -18.47 12.44 -2.94
N TRP A 558 -19.20 11.33 -2.96
CA TRP A 558 -19.37 10.50 -4.16
C TRP A 558 -20.38 11.14 -5.12
N LYS A 559 -19.97 11.31 -6.38
CA LYS A 559 -20.76 11.93 -7.47
C LYS A 559 -20.68 11.08 -8.72
N GLY A 560 -21.72 11.16 -9.56
CA GLY A 560 -21.74 10.54 -10.89
C GLY A 560 -21.20 11.44 -12.01
N LEU A 561 -20.90 12.71 -11.70
CA LEU A 561 -20.39 13.71 -12.65
C LEU A 561 -19.37 14.62 -11.94
N CYS A 562 -18.42 15.16 -12.69
CA CYS A 562 -17.46 16.16 -12.22
C CYS A 562 -18.10 17.56 -12.13
N ASP A 563 -17.98 18.26 -11.00
CA ASP A 563 -18.49 19.63 -10.82
C ASP A 563 -17.94 20.63 -11.85
N LEU A 564 -16.67 20.49 -12.24
CA LEU A 564 -15.95 21.47 -13.07
C LEU A 564 -16.20 21.31 -14.58
N CYS A 565 -16.35 20.07 -15.06
CA CYS A 565 -16.41 19.78 -16.50
C CYS A 565 -17.62 18.91 -16.91
N LEU A 566 -18.47 18.50 -15.96
CA LEU A 566 -19.66 17.67 -16.16
C LEU A 566 -19.39 16.31 -16.85
N SER A 567 -18.14 15.85 -16.85
CA SER A 567 -17.76 14.51 -17.32
C SER A 567 -18.23 13.43 -16.34
N ASP A 568 -18.73 12.32 -16.90
CA ASP A 568 -19.11 11.07 -16.22
C ASP A 568 -17.91 10.14 -15.95
N ASN A 569 -16.80 10.35 -16.65
CA ASN A 569 -15.53 9.66 -16.44
C ASN A 569 -14.82 10.18 -15.17
N VAL A 570 -15.34 9.75 -14.02
CA VAL A 570 -14.88 10.05 -12.67
C VAL A 570 -14.56 8.77 -11.89
N VAL A 571 -13.63 8.86 -10.94
CA VAL A 571 -13.31 7.81 -9.97
C VAL A 571 -13.77 8.25 -8.59
N GLN A 572 -14.57 7.43 -7.94
CA GLN A 572 -14.97 7.63 -6.54
C GLN A 572 -13.90 7.03 -5.63
N LEU A 573 -13.43 7.81 -4.68
CA LEU A 573 -12.38 7.47 -3.72
C LEU A 573 -12.98 7.28 -2.32
N ALA A 574 -12.42 6.34 -1.58
CA ALA A 574 -12.77 6.05 -0.19
C ALA A 574 -11.50 5.76 0.62
N ARG A 575 -11.56 6.01 1.93
CA ARG A 575 -10.50 5.66 2.89
C ARG A 575 -11.03 4.63 3.91
N PRO A 576 -11.22 3.36 3.52
CA PRO A 576 -11.72 2.32 4.41
C PRO A 576 -10.67 1.85 5.42
N LEU A 577 -9.40 1.92 5.03
CA LEU A 577 -8.22 1.70 5.88
C LEU A 577 -7.40 3.00 5.93
N ASP A 578 -6.08 2.94 6.12
CA ASP A 578 -5.28 4.16 6.33
C ASP A 578 -5.02 4.99 5.06
N VAL A 579 -5.28 4.47 3.86
CA VAL A 579 -5.05 5.17 2.58
C VAL A 579 -6.30 5.27 1.70
N TYR A 580 -6.30 6.25 0.81
CA TYR A 580 -7.33 6.40 -0.21
C TYR A 580 -7.16 5.39 -1.35
N VAL A 581 -8.28 4.84 -1.80
CA VAL A 581 -8.35 3.86 -2.89
C VAL A 581 -9.62 4.09 -3.73
N PRO A 582 -9.61 3.74 -5.03
CA PRO A 582 -10.82 3.66 -5.84
C PRO A 582 -11.83 2.69 -5.24
N ILE A 583 -13.11 3.06 -5.21
CA ILE A 583 -14.21 2.24 -4.67
C ILE A 583 -14.26 0.84 -5.31
N ASP A 584 -14.02 0.76 -6.63
CA ASP A 584 -14.03 -0.49 -7.42
C ASP A 584 -12.85 -1.43 -7.11
N ALA A 585 -11.87 -0.97 -6.33
CA ALA A 585 -10.72 -1.75 -5.89
C ALA A 585 -10.83 -2.22 -4.43
N VAL A 586 -11.90 -1.85 -3.71
CA VAL A 586 -12.11 -2.24 -2.30
C VAL A 586 -12.76 -3.63 -2.23
N PRO A 587 -12.25 -4.58 -1.41
CA PRO A 587 -12.92 -5.87 -1.20
C PRO A 587 -14.36 -5.70 -0.66
N PRO A 588 -15.34 -6.53 -1.07
CA PRO A 588 -16.75 -6.35 -0.69
C PRO A 588 -16.98 -6.27 0.82
N GLU A 589 -16.29 -7.10 1.61
CA GLU A 589 -16.40 -7.15 3.07
C GLU A 589 -15.88 -5.87 3.75
N VAL A 590 -14.82 -5.29 3.18
CA VAL A 590 -14.21 -4.02 3.63
C VAL A 590 -15.14 -2.85 3.27
N PHE A 591 -15.72 -2.87 2.08
CA PHE A 591 -16.66 -1.85 1.62
C PHE A 591 -17.99 -1.86 2.39
N ASP A 592 -18.49 -3.05 2.71
CA ASP A 592 -19.74 -3.27 3.47
C ASP A 592 -19.61 -2.76 4.92
N GLU A 593 -18.45 -2.91 5.58
CA GLU A 593 -18.21 -2.25 6.87
C GLU A 593 -18.04 -0.74 6.71
N TYR A 594 -17.19 -0.28 5.77
CA TYR A 594 -16.97 1.15 5.56
C TYR A 594 -18.28 1.91 5.31
N SER A 595 -19.19 1.34 4.52
CA SER A 595 -20.50 1.90 4.20
C SER A 595 -21.36 2.13 5.44
N ARG A 596 -21.27 1.24 6.45
CA ARG A 596 -22.01 1.33 7.72
C ARG A 596 -21.44 2.36 8.71
N ARG A 597 -20.19 2.81 8.53
CA ARG A 597 -19.55 3.77 9.46
C ARG A 597 -20.36 5.05 9.55
N VAL A 598 -20.76 5.45 10.76
CA VAL A 598 -21.56 6.66 10.96
C VAL A 598 -20.64 7.88 10.85
N PRO A 599 -20.91 8.83 9.94
CA PRO A 599 -20.17 10.09 9.93
C PRO A 599 -20.44 10.88 11.20
N ILE A 600 -19.41 11.52 11.74
CA ILE A 600 -19.48 12.27 13.00
C ILE A 600 -20.58 13.33 12.95
N THR A 601 -21.35 13.41 14.03
CA THR A 601 -22.36 14.45 14.25
C THR A 601 -21.84 15.47 15.25
N PHE A 602 -22.12 16.74 14.97
CA PHE A 602 -21.85 17.91 15.80
C PHE A 602 -23.18 18.53 16.25
#